data_AF-A0A2P1PRJ2-F1
#
_entry.id   AF-A0A2P1PRJ2-F1
#
_cell.length_a   1.000
_cell.length_b   1.000
_cell.length_c   1.000
_cell.angle_alpha   90.00
_cell.angle_beta   90.00
_cell.angle_gamma   90.00
#
_symmetry.space_group_name_H-M   'P 1'
#
loop_
_entity.id
_entity.type
_entity.pdbx_description
1 polymer ?
#
loop_
_entity_poly.entity_id
_entity_poly.type
_entity_poly.pdbx_seq_one_letter_code
_entity_poly.pdbx_strand_id
1 'polypeptide(L)'
;MIAGRACIDLEAGVNPGDTEDRGPIMFHTRFAVVALTLVLSSCAFGGGNGPSTDQFKSALNDELQSLRPDGFTERTVLFDKVVPAGSNGPKHSFIVTATIHDYGPGYPSNGYYGQTCVRKMDAWTFDMVPRGDGAWIVQGRMTVTDGECVNNTQEGQAAIALASLPGQTAAKVAPPVSTGAGSIVLGEYACYGTGGRLMAGMGFELDDDGSYVDLDGERGGDWEHDEASATIQFSGGFLDGQTGSDVSATGFTISNTVSCEPFN
;
A
#
# COMPACT_ATOMS: atom_id res chain seq x y z
N MET A 1 21.29 -8.08 21.20
CA MET A 1 20.82 -8.72 22.46
C MET A 1 21.00 -7.72 23.59
N ILE A 2 19.89 -7.32 24.24
CA ILE A 2 19.66 -6.71 25.58
C ILE A 2 18.17 -6.27 25.51
N ALA A 3 17.23 -7.10 25.96
CA ALA A 3 16.65 -7.18 27.32
C ALA A 3 15.65 -6.06 27.67
N GLY A 4 14.37 -6.38 27.45
CA GLY A 4 13.21 -6.29 28.37
C GLY A 4 13.05 -5.16 29.39
N ARG A 5 11.89 -4.50 29.34
CA ARG A 5 11.11 -3.99 30.48
C ARG A 5 9.63 -3.96 30.07
N ALA A 6 8.83 -4.92 30.54
CA ALA A 6 8.01 -4.89 31.76
C ALA A 6 6.66 -4.18 31.56
N CYS A 7 5.63 -4.96 31.18
CA CYS A 7 4.23 -4.56 31.31
C CYS A 7 3.82 -4.64 32.79
N ILE A 8 3.04 -3.65 33.21
CA ILE A 8 2.53 -3.44 34.56
C ILE A 8 1.67 -4.64 35.01
N ASP A 9 2.06 -5.25 36.12
CA ASP A 9 1.20 -6.15 36.91
C ASP A 9 0.06 -5.32 37.52
N LEU A 10 -1.19 -5.66 37.17
CA LEU A 10 -2.37 -5.16 37.87
C LEU A 10 -2.76 -6.21 38.93
N GLU A 11 -2.31 -6.02 40.17
CA GLU A 11 -2.72 -6.85 41.30
C GLU A 11 -4.21 -6.63 41.60
N ALA A 12 -5.03 -7.67 41.39
CA ALA A 12 -6.40 -7.73 41.89
C ALA A 12 -6.40 -8.23 43.34
N GLY A 13 -6.32 -7.32 44.30
CA GLY A 13 -6.49 -7.62 45.72
C GLY A 13 -7.96 -7.90 46.07
N VAL A 14 -8.33 -9.17 46.14
CA VAL A 14 -9.59 -9.64 46.76
C VAL A 14 -9.38 -9.72 48.27
N ASN A 15 -10.16 -8.95 49.03
CA ASN A 15 -10.15 -8.96 50.50
C ASN A 15 -11.41 -9.69 51.01
N PRO A 16 -11.31 -10.89 51.62
CA PRO A 16 -12.45 -11.51 52.28
C PRO A 16 -12.46 -11.20 53.78
N GLY A 17 -13.57 -10.58 54.19
CA GLY A 17 -14.30 -10.70 55.47
C GLY A 17 -13.58 -10.97 56.79
N ASP A 18 -13.91 -10.12 57.79
CA ASP A 18 -14.42 -10.58 59.09
C ASP A 18 -15.09 -9.39 59.82
N THR A 19 -16.41 -9.43 60.01
CA THR A 19 -17.05 -8.74 61.15
C THR A 19 -18.40 -9.37 61.48
N GLU A 20 -18.51 -9.80 62.73
CA GLU A 20 -19.68 -10.38 63.39
C GLU A 20 -20.90 -9.44 63.49
N ASP A 21 -22.06 -10.09 63.46
CA ASP A 21 -23.26 -9.87 64.28
C ASP A 21 -23.90 -8.47 64.38
N ARG A 22 -25.08 -8.33 63.73
CA ARG A 22 -26.27 -7.64 64.30
C ARG A 22 -27.52 -7.68 63.38
N GLY A 23 -28.54 -8.43 63.80
CA GLY A 23 -29.98 -8.09 63.71
C GLY A 23 -30.71 -8.17 62.35
N PRO A 24 -32.00 -8.59 62.32
CA PRO A 24 -32.74 -8.76 61.07
C PRO A 24 -33.49 -7.48 60.70
N ILE A 25 -33.23 -6.92 59.51
CA ILE A 25 -34.15 -5.97 58.88
C ILE A 25 -34.47 -6.45 57.47
N MET A 26 -35.75 -6.77 57.30
CA MET A 26 -36.42 -7.19 56.09
C MET A 26 -36.41 -6.04 55.07
N PHE A 27 -35.68 -6.18 53.96
CA PHE A 27 -35.80 -5.30 52.79
C PHE A 27 -35.70 -6.08 51.47
N HIS A 28 -36.78 -5.99 50.70
CA HIS A 28 -36.87 -6.39 49.30
C HIS A 28 -35.80 -5.66 48.47
N THR A 29 -34.93 -6.39 47.77
CA THR A 29 -34.05 -5.79 46.77
C THR A 29 -33.92 -6.68 45.54
N ARG A 30 -34.20 -6.09 44.39
CA ARG A 30 -34.25 -6.71 43.05
C ARG A 30 -32.85 -7.13 42.61
N PHE A 31 -32.71 -8.34 42.09
CA PHE A 31 -31.50 -8.79 41.40
C PHE A 31 -31.43 -8.12 40.01
N ALA A 32 -30.48 -7.19 39.83
CA ALA A 32 -30.02 -6.75 38.52
C ALA A 32 -28.77 -7.56 38.17
N VAL A 33 -28.87 -8.45 37.18
CA VAL A 33 -27.73 -9.17 36.61
C VAL A 33 -27.04 -8.23 35.62
N VAL A 34 -25.89 -7.68 36.00
CA VAL A 34 -25.00 -6.95 35.08
C VAL A 34 -24.07 -7.97 34.43
N ALA A 35 -24.30 -8.26 33.15
CA ALA A 35 -23.38 -9.03 32.33
C ALA A 35 -22.19 -8.13 31.95
N LEU A 36 -21.00 -8.44 32.48
CA LEU A 36 -19.76 -7.75 32.17
C LEU A 36 -19.16 -8.37 30.90
N THR A 37 -19.35 -7.71 29.76
CA THR A 37 -18.74 -8.09 28.47
C THR A 37 -17.26 -7.72 28.51
N LEU A 38 -16.38 -8.72 28.63
CA LEU A 38 -14.93 -8.54 28.47
C LEU A 38 -14.63 -8.28 26.98
N VAL A 39 -14.34 -7.03 26.64
CA VAL A 39 -13.79 -6.66 25.33
C VAL A 39 -12.30 -7.04 25.36
N LEU A 40 -11.94 -8.16 24.74
CA LEU A 40 -10.54 -8.43 24.43
C LEU A 40 -10.10 -7.46 23.32
N SER A 41 -9.48 -6.34 23.72
CA SER A 41 -8.67 -5.55 22.81
C SER A 41 -7.43 -6.36 22.44
N SER A 42 -7.47 -6.99 21.27
CA SER A 42 -6.29 -7.59 20.65
C SER A 42 -5.27 -6.49 20.36
N CYS A 43 -4.16 -6.48 21.10
CA CYS A 43 -2.98 -5.73 20.73
C CYS A 43 -2.43 -6.34 19.43
N ALA A 44 -2.58 -5.64 18.30
CA ALA A 44 -1.91 -6.02 17.07
C ALA A 44 -0.41 -5.73 17.26
N PHE A 45 0.39 -6.79 17.31
CA PHE A 45 1.84 -6.69 17.23
C PHE A 45 2.20 -6.21 15.83
N GLY A 46 2.70 -4.98 15.72
CA GLY A 46 3.32 -4.45 14.50
C GLY A 46 4.65 -5.14 14.26
N GLY A 47 4.62 -6.20 13.45
CA GLY A 47 5.79 -6.70 12.73
C GLY A 47 5.68 -6.25 11.28
N GLY A 48 6.68 -5.52 10.79
CA GLY A 48 6.76 -5.05 9.41
C GLY A 48 6.63 -6.20 8.44
N ASN A 49 5.47 -6.30 7.80
CA ASN A 49 5.23 -7.11 6.62
C ASN A 49 4.55 -6.15 5.64
N GLY A 50 5.07 -6.07 4.41
CA GLY A 50 4.54 -5.21 3.36
C GLY A 50 3.04 -5.40 3.09
N PRO A 51 2.47 -4.60 2.17
CA PRO A 51 1.07 -4.72 1.76
C PRO A 51 0.71 -6.16 1.41
N SER A 52 -0.40 -6.64 1.97
CA SER A 52 -0.96 -7.94 1.60
C SER A 52 -1.55 -7.89 0.19
N THR A 53 -1.73 -9.05 -0.43
CA THR A 53 -2.43 -9.18 -1.72
C THR A 53 -3.82 -8.55 -1.69
N ASP A 54 -4.55 -8.64 -0.58
CA ASP A 54 -5.89 -8.07 -0.46
C ASP A 54 -5.84 -6.54 -0.35
N GLN A 55 -4.84 -5.99 0.35
CA GLN A 55 -4.61 -4.55 0.42
C GLN A 55 -4.25 -3.99 -0.95
N PHE A 56 -3.37 -4.67 -1.69
CA PHE A 56 -3.04 -4.33 -3.06
C PHE A 56 -4.27 -4.39 -3.98
N LYS A 57 -5.06 -5.48 -3.95
CA LYS A 57 -6.28 -5.61 -4.75
C LYS A 57 -7.27 -4.49 -4.47
N SER A 58 -7.47 -4.14 -3.20
CA SER A 58 -8.35 -3.04 -2.80
C SER A 58 -7.85 -1.71 -3.34
N ALA A 59 -6.56 -1.40 -3.19
CA ALA A 59 -5.97 -0.15 -3.66
C ALA A 59 -6.00 -0.03 -5.20
N LEU A 60 -5.62 -1.10 -5.92
CA LEU A 60 -5.68 -1.14 -7.38
C LEU A 60 -7.12 -1.03 -7.88
N ASN A 61 -8.09 -1.65 -7.20
CA ASN A 61 -9.50 -1.47 -7.53
C ASN A 61 -9.92 -0.01 -7.39
N ASP A 62 -9.59 0.67 -6.29
CA ASP A 62 -9.94 2.08 -6.11
C ASP A 62 -9.37 2.97 -7.24
N GLU A 63 -8.10 2.76 -7.58
CA GLU A 63 -7.42 3.50 -8.67
C GLU A 63 -8.13 3.27 -10.01
N LEU A 64 -8.40 2.01 -10.37
CA LEU A 64 -9.08 1.68 -11.61
C LEU A 64 -10.53 2.20 -11.64
N GLN A 65 -11.24 2.23 -10.51
CA GLN A 65 -12.57 2.83 -10.42
C GLN A 65 -12.53 4.34 -10.68
N SER A 66 -11.51 5.03 -10.17
CA SER A 66 -11.32 6.47 -10.41
C SER A 66 -11.07 6.80 -11.89
N LEU A 67 -10.47 5.87 -12.63
CA LEU A 67 -10.14 5.97 -14.05
C LEU A 67 -11.27 5.48 -14.98
N ARG A 68 -12.52 5.40 -14.47
CA ARG A 68 -13.66 4.99 -15.30
C ARG A 68 -13.84 5.97 -16.47
N PRO A 69 -13.89 5.50 -17.73
CA PRO A 69 -14.06 6.36 -18.89
C PRO A 69 -15.40 7.09 -18.87
N ASP A 70 -15.40 8.28 -19.45
CA ASP A 70 -16.63 9.03 -19.68
C ASP A 70 -17.62 8.22 -20.53
N GLY A 71 -18.91 8.34 -20.21
CA GLY A 71 -19.99 7.61 -20.88
C GLY A 71 -20.29 6.23 -20.30
N PHE A 72 -19.48 5.72 -19.36
CA PHE A 72 -19.79 4.51 -18.58
C PHE A 72 -20.28 4.89 -17.19
N THR A 73 -21.37 4.27 -16.71
CA THR A 73 -21.91 4.53 -15.36
C THR A 73 -21.39 3.56 -14.33
N GLU A 74 -20.94 2.39 -14.77
CA GLU A 74 -20.46 1.33 -13.89
C GLU A 74 -19.15 0.75 -14.42
N ARG A 75 -18.25 0.46 -13.49
CA ARG A 75 -17.02 -0.29 -13.72
C ARG A 75 -16.96 -1.38 -12.66
N THR A 76 -16.64 -2.58 -13.08
CA THR A 76 -16.34 -3.70 -12.18
C THR A 76 -14.98 -4.27 -12.54
N VAL A 77 -14.10 -4.41 -11.55
CA VAL A 77 -12.80 -5.05 -11.71
C VAL A 77 -12.86 -6.44 -11.11
N LEU A 78 -12.57 -7.45 -11.92
CA LEU A 78 -12.52 -8.85 -11.52
C LEU A 78 -11.07 -9.32 -11.54
N PHE A 79 -10.53 -9.63 -10.37
CA PHE A 79 -9.18 -10.17 -10.22
C PHE A 79 -9.22 -11.68 -10.40
N ASP A 80 -8.58 -12.18 -11.46
CA ASP A 80 -8.43 -13.61 -11.73
C ASP A 80 -7.25 -14.16 -10.92
N LYS A 81 -6.08 -13.50 -11.06
CA LYS A 81 -4.85 -13.90 -10.38
C LYS A 81 -4.06 -12.67 -9.96
N VAL A 82 -3.58 -12.67 -8.71
CA VAL A 82 -2.63 -11.67 -8.21
C VAL A 82 -1.56 -12.41 -7.43
N VAL A 83 -0.30 -12.24 -7.84
CA VAL A 83 0.85 -12.90 -7.23
C VAL A 83 1.85 -11.84 -6.76
N PRO A 84 2.27 -11.85 -5.48
CA PRO A 84 3.41 -11.07 -5.05
C PRO A 84 4.65 -11.45 -5.85
N ALA A 85 5.32 -10.47 -6.44
CA ALA A 85 6.45 -10.66 -7.35
C ALA A 85 7.80 -10.30 -6.72
N GLY A 86 7.78 -9.76 -5.50
CA GLY A 86 8.97 -9.38 -4.74
C GLY A 86 8.76 -8.08 -3.99
N SER A 87 9.76 -7.72 -3.21
CA SER A 87 9.85 -6.41 -2.56
C SER A 87 11.26 -5.87 -2.73
N ASN A 88 11.36 -4.57 -2.94
CA ASN A 88 12.60 -3.84 -3.05
C ASN A 88 12.44 -2.57 -2.19
N GLY A 89 13.03 -2.57 -0.99
CA GLY A 89 12.79 -1.53 0.00
C GLY A 89 11.29 -1.38 0.31
N PRO A 90 10.72 -0.16 0.25
CA PRO A 90 9.29 0.07 0.46
C PRO A 90 8.42 -0.25 -0.76
N LYS A 91 9.04 -0.66 -1.89
CA LYS A 91 8.34 -1.05 -3.10
C LYS A 91 7.95 -2.51 -3.03
N HIS A 92 6.67 -2.81 -3.22
CA HIS A 92 6.15 -4.17 -3.25
C HIS A 92 5.50 -4.45 -4.59
N SER A 93 6.04 -5.38 -5.35
CA SER A 93 5.62 -5.67 -6.71
C SER A 93 4.60 -6.81 -6.76
N PHE A 94 3.65 -6.70 -7.69
CA PHE A 94 2.58 -7.69 -7.91
C PHE A 94 2.38 -7.93 -9.40
N ILE A 95 2.23 -9.20 -9.78
CA ILE A 95 1.81 -9.61 -11.13
C ILE A 95 0.31 -9.86 -11.12
N VAL A 96 -0.41 -9.19 -12.02
CA VAL A 96 -1.87 -9.12 -12.03
C VAL A 96 -2.44 -9.60 -13.36
N THR A 97 -3.37 -10.55 -13.26
CA THR A 97 -4.33 -10.90 -14.30
C THR A 97 -5.72 -10.49 -13.82
N ALA A 98 -6.36 -9.58 -14.55
CA ALA A 98 -7.65 -9.01 -14.17
C ALA A 98 -8.51 -8.68 -15.40
N THR A 99 -9.82 -8.66 -15.21
CA THR A 99 -10.80 -8.26 -16.21
C THR A 99 -11.49 -6.98 -15.75
N ILE A 100 -11.51 -5.96 -16.59
CA ILE A 100 -12.31 -4.75 -16.40
C ILE A 100 -13.58 -4.89 -17.21
N HIS A 101 -14.72 -4.80 -16.54
CA HIS A 101 -16.06 -4.76 -17.13
C HIS A 101 -16.62 -3.36 -16.95
N ASP A 102 -16.79 -2.63 -18.04
CA ASP A 102 -17.41 -1.31 -18.04
C ASP A 102 -18.83 -1.41 -18.64
N TYR A 103 -19.82 -0.90 -17.93
CA TYR A 103 -21.20 -0.82 -18.40
C TYR A 103 -21.61 0.65 -18.61
N GLY A 104 -21.95 0.96 -19.86
CA GLY A 104 -22.53 2.22 -20.27
C GLY A 104 -24.01 2.01 -20.56
N PRO A 105 -24.94 2.65 -19.84
CA PRO A 105 -26.35 2.61 -20.13
C PRO A 105 -26.65 3.54 -21.31
N GLY A 106 -27.56 3.12 -22.17
CA GLY A 106 -28.09 3.95 -23.23
C GLY A 106 -29.33 4.72 -22.80
N TYR A 107 -29.73 5.72 -23.58
CA TYR A 107 -30.93 6.52 -23.31
C TYR A 107 -32.10 6.08 -24.21
N PRO A 108 -33.33 5.95 -23.68
CA PRO A 108 -34.48 5.49 -24.44
C PRO A 108 -35.04 6.62 -25.30
N SER A 109 -34.48 6.78 -26.49
CA SER A 109 -35.18 7.38 -27.66
C SER A 109 -34.57 6.95 -28.99
N ASN A 110 -33.32 6.46 -28.98
CA ASN A 110 -32.54 6.23 -30.19
C ASN A 110 -32.26 4.73 -30.47
N GLY A 111 -32.78 3.82 -29.64
CA GLY A 111 -32.69 2.37 -29.85
C GLY A 111 -31.37 1.70 -29.43
N TYR A 112 -30.49 2.39 -28.71
CA TYR A 112 -29.27 1.80 -28.15
C TYR A 112 -29.37 1.79 -26.62
N TYR A 113 -29.22 0.62 -26.00
CA TYR A 113 -29.18 0.45 -24.53
C TYR A 113 -27.77 0.58 -23.95
N GLY A 114 -26.90 1.27 -24.70
CA GLY A 114 -25.51 1.53 -24.38
C GLY A 114 -24.60 0.37 -24.76
N GLN A 115 -23.45 0.25 -24.10
CA GLN A 115 -22.41 -0.70 -24.47
C GLN A 115 -21.80 -1.35 -23.23
N THR A 116 -21.50 -2.64 -23.33
CA THR A 116 -20.66 -3.33 -22.37
C THR A 116 -19.28 -3.52 -22.98
N CYS A 117 -18.25 -3.04 -22.29
CA CYS A 117 -16.87 -3.26 -22.67
C CYS A 117 -16.19 -4.21 -21.68
N VAL A 118 -15.44 -5.17 -22.21
CA VAL A 118 -14.60 -6.07 -21.42
C VAL A 118 -13.17 -5.92 -21.89
N ARG A 119 -12.29 -5.58 -20.96
CA ARG A 119 -10.85 -5.41 -21.20
C ARG A 119 -10.05 -6.30 -20.26
N LYS A 120 -8.89 -6.79 -20.70
CA LYS A 120 -8.09 -7.74 -19.92
C LYS A 120 -6.69 -7.21 -19.66
N MET A 121 -6.24 -7.38 -18.43
CA MET A 121 -4.84 -7.34 -18.03
C MET A 121 -4.35 -8.78 -17.94
N ASP A 122 -3.23 -9.08 -18.60
CA ASP A 122 -2.62 -10.40 -18.55
C ASP A 122 -1.19 -10.30 -18.06
N ALA A 123 -0.96 -10.75 -16.83
CA ALA A 123 0.33 -10.74 -16.15
C ALA A 123 1.02 -9.35 -16.14
N TRP A 124 0.25 -8.29 -15.88
CA TRP A 124 0.80 -6.93 -15.77
C TRP A 124 1.46 -6.73 -14.40
N THR A 125 2.61 -6.08 -14.40
CA THR A 125 3.32 -5.73 -13.16
C THR A 125 2.87 -4.39 -12.63
N PHE A 126 2.61 -4.34 -11.33
CA PHE A 126 2.31 -3.13 -10.57
C PHE A 126 3.15 -3.08 -9.31
N ASP A 127 3.48 -1.87 -8.90
CA ASP A 127 4.21 -1.60 -7.67
C ASP A 127 3.31 -0.89 -6.68
N MET A 128 3.34 -1.32 -5.42
CA MET A 128 2.69 -0.63 -4.31
C MET A 128 3.78 -0.01 -3.45
N VAL A 129 3.77 1.32 -3.37
CA VAL A 129 4.76 2.12 -2.65
C VAL A 129 4.08 3.03 -1.62
N PRO A 130 4.68 3.26 -0.45
CA PRO A 130 4.18 4.24 0.48
C PRO A 130 4.38 5.65 -0.10
N ARG A 131 3.41 6.51 0.16
CA ARG A 131 3.50 7.95 -0.03
C ARG A 131 3.99 8.55 1.30
N GLY A 132 4.77 9.63 1.22
CA GLY A 132 5.39 10.27 2.40
C GLY A 132 4.41 10.82 3.45
N ASP A 133 3.10 10.81 3.17
CA ASP A 133 2.01 11.12 4.11
C ASP A 133 1.48 9.88 4.85
N GLY A 134 2.13 8.72 4.68
CA GLY A 134 1.73 7.44 5.25
C GLY A 134 0.65 6.70 4.45
N ALA A 135 0.14 7.28 3.36
CA ALA A 135 -0.73 6.57 2.43
C ALA A 135 0.07 5.59 1.56
N TRP A 136 -0.61 4.76 0.78
CA TRP A 136 0.01 3.88 -0.22
C TRP A 136 -0.55 4.20 -1.59
N ILE A 137 0.28 4.10 -2.62
CA ILE A 137 -0.13 4.26 -4.02
C ILE A 137 0.22 3.02 -4.82
N VAL A 138 -0.59 2.75 -5.83
CA VAL A 138 -0.30 1.73 -6.83
C VAL A 138 0.22 2.42 -8.09
N GLN A 139 1.38 1.99 -8.54
CA GLN A 139 2.06 2.45 -9.74
C GLN A 139 2.08 1.33 -10.78
N GLY A 140 2.02 1.69 -12.05
CA GLY A 140 2.02 0.75 -13.17
C GLY A 140 1.14 1.23 -14.32
N ARG A 141 1.04 0.40 -15.36
CA ARG A 141 0.18 0.70 -16.51
C ARG A 141 -1.30 0.57 -16.12
N MET A 142 -2.03 1.68 -16.09
CA MET A 142 -3.46 1.70 -15.72
C MET A 142 -4.43 1.67 -16.92
N THR A 143 -3.94 1.99 -18.12
CA THR A 143 -4.78 2.02 -19.34
C THR A 143 -4.76 0.68 -20.04
N VAL A 144 -5.88 -0.05 -19.95
CA VAL A 144 -6.12 -1.28 -20.72
C VAL A 144 -6.73 -0.90 -22.06
N THR A 145 -6.03 -1.24 -23.16
CA THR A 145 -6.47 -0.99 -24.54
C THR A 145 -7.10 -2.22 -25.18
N ASP A 146 -6.72 -3.40 -24.71
CA ASP A 146 -7.09 -4.66 -25.32
C ASP A 146 -8.42 -5.13 -24.75
N GLY A 147 -9.43 -5.18 -25.61
CA GLY A 147 -10.76 -5.58 -25.20
C GLY A 147 -11.79 -5.47 -26.31
N GLU A 148 -12.98 -5.96 -26.00
CA GLU A 148 -14.14 -5.91 -26.88
C GLU A 148 -15.24 -5.06 -26.25
N CYS A 149 -15.99 -4.38 -27.10
CA CYS A 149 -17.13 -3.59 -26.68
C CYS A 149 -18.35 -3.99 -27.51
N VAL A 150 -19.40 -4.45 -26.84
CA VAL A 150 -20.61 -5.00 -27.46
C VAL A 150 -21.81 -4.18 -27.04
N ASN A 151 -22.64 -3.80 -28.02
CA ASN A 151 -23.85 -3.03 -27.75
C ASN A 151 -24.84 -3.85 -26.92
N ASN A 152 -25.42 -3.22 -25.91
CA ASN A 152 -26.47 -3.83 -25.10
C ASN A 152 -27.75 -3.94 -25.93
N THR A 153 -28.32 -5.14 -25.98
CA THR A 153 -29.54 -5.43 -26.76
C THR A 153 -30.82 -5.12 -25.99
N GLN A 154 -30.75 -4.97 -24.66
CA GLN A 154 -31.87 -4.65 -23.78
C GLN A 154 -31.46 -3.67 -22.68
N GLU A 155 -32.41 -2.87 -22.19
CA GLU A 155 -32.20 -1.93 -21.08
C GLU A 155 -31.86 -2.70 -19.80
N GLY A 156 -30.86 -2.20 -19.05
CA GLY A 156 -30.44 -2.83 -17.80
C GLY A 156 -29.77 -4.19 -17.95
N GLN A 157 -29.52 -4.67 -19.18
CA GLN A 157 -28.82 -5.93 -19.43
C GLN A 157 -27.50 -5.70 -20.17
N ALA A 158 -26.41 -6.07 -19.52
CA ALA A 158 -25.09 -6.09 -20.15
C ALA A 158 -25.04 -7.17 -21.23
N ALA A 159 -24.58 -6.82 -22.43
CA ALA A 159 -24.37 -7.80 -23.51
C ALA A 159 -23.36 -8.89 -23.14
N ILE A 160 -22.41 -8.56 -22.26
CA ILE A 160 -21.48 -9.51 -21.66
C ILE A 160 -21.79 -9.55 -20.16
N ALA A 161 -22.33 -10.67 -19.69
CA ALA A 161 -22.73 -10.82 -18.30
C ALA A 161 -21.50 -10.86 -17.37
N LEU A 162 -21.54 -10.09 -16.29
CA LEU A 162 -20.45 -10.08 -15.30
C LEU A 162 -20.15 -11.49 -14.76
N ALA A 163 -21.20 -12.29 -14.54
CA ALA A 163 -21.10 -13.65 -14.02
C ALA A 163 -20.43 -14.66 -14.99
N SER A 164 -20.29 -14.34 -16.28
CA SER A 164 -19.57 -15.19 -17.24
C SER A 164 -18.07 -14.89 -17.31
N LEU A 165 -17.61 -13.84 -16.63
CA LEU A 165 -16.22 -13.41 -16.66
C LEU A 165 -15.42 -14.06 -15.51
N PRO A 166 -14.13 -14.37 -15.74
CA PRO A 166 -13.28 -14.94 -14.71
C PRO A 166 -12.90 -13.90 -13.65
N GLY A 167 -12.60 -14.39 -12.45
CA GLY A 167 -12.11 -13.60 -11.33
C GLY A 167 -13.19 -13.17 -10.34
N GLN A 168 -12.77 -12.40 -9.34
CA GLN A 168 -13.61 -11.93 -8.24
C GLN A 168 -13.36 -10.46 -7.95
N THR A 169 -14.39 -9.76 -7.46
CA THR A 169 -14.23 -8.39 -6.98
C THR A 169 -13.37 -8.36 -5.71
N ALA A 170 -12.58 -7.31 -5.56
CA ALA A 170 -11.82 -7.10 -4.34
C ALA A 170 -12.75 -6.69 -3.18
N ALA A 171 -12.53 -7.26 -2.00
CA ALA A 171 -13.10 -6.71 -0.78
C ALA A 171 -12.41 -5.39 -0.44
N LYS A 172 -13.18 -4.40 0.01
CA LYS A 172 -12.59 -3.18 0.55
C LYS A 172 -11.90 -3.51 1.88
N VAL A 173 -10.60 -3.25 1.95
CA VAL A 173 -9.82 -3.43 3.18
C VAL A 173 -9.09 -2.13 3.54
N ALA A 174 -8.72 -1.99 4.81
CA ALA A 174 -7.93 -0.85 5.25
C ALA A 174 -6.53 -0.88 4.57
N PRO A 175 -6.00 0.29 4.15
CA PRO A 175 -4.66 0.37 3.59
C PRO A 175 -3.62 -0.12 4.62
N PRO A 176 -2.43 -0.55 4.16
CA PRO A 176 -1.37 -0.91 5.07
C PRO A 176 -0.95 0.30 5.89
N VAL A 177 -0.59 0.08 7.15
CA VAL A 177 0.01 1.14 7.96
C VAL A 177 1.45 1.28 7.47
N SER A 178 1.76 2.39 6.79
CA SER A 178 3.14 2.73 6.47
C SER A 178 3.83 3.19 7.76
N THR A 179 4.92 2.53 8.13
CA THR A 179 5.86 3.04 9.13
C THR A 179 6.94 3.94 8.51
N GLY A 180 6.87 4.19 7.19
CA GLY A 180 7.97 4.68 6.35
C GLY A 180 8.19 6.18 6.35
N ALA A 181 8.41 6.79 7.52
CA ALA A 181 9.41 7.86 7.55
C ALA A 181 10.77 7.19 7.35
N GLY A 182 11.60 7.65 6.39
CA GLY A 182 12.89 7.02 6.13
C GLY A 182 12.78 5.64 5.49
N SER A 183 12.12 5.50 4.32
CA SER A 183 12.10 4.24 3.57
C SER A 183 12.72 4.44 2.19
N ILE A 184 13.73 3.65 1.79
CA ILE A 184 14.49 3.83 0.55
C ILE A 184 14.22 2.74 -0.49
N VAL A 185 14.05 3.13 -1.76
CA VAL A 185 13.88 2.19 -2.88
C VAL A 185 15.27 1.80 -3.40
N LEU A 186 15.50 0.54 -3.80
CA LEU A 186 16.74 0.13 -4.49
C LEU A 186 16.56 0.22 -6.01
N GLY A 187 17.67 0.27 -6.74
CA GLY A 187 17.70 0.45 -8.19
C GLY A 187 18.30 1.80 -8.58
N GLU A 188 18.07 2.20 -9.82
CA GLU A 188 18.65 3.42 -10.39
C GLU A 188 18.06 4.70 -9.76
N TYR A 189 18.92 5.66 -9.49
CA TYR A 189 18.61 7.00 -9.00
C TYR A 189 19.17 8.03 -9.97
N ALA A 190 18.44 9.13 -10.14
CA ALA A 190 18.93 10.32 -10.80
C ALA A 190 19.04 11.46 -9.79
N CYS A 191 20.20 12.11 -9.74
CA CYS A 191 20.40 13.28 -8.90
C CYS A 191 20.41 14.58 -9.71
N TYR A 192 19.69 15.58 -9.22
CA TYR A 192 19.53 16.88 -9.86
C TYR A 192 20.07 17.99 -8.96
N GLY A 193 20.80 18.93 -9.59
CA GLY A 193 21.38 20.09 -8.92
C GLY A 193 20.72 21.40 -9.34
N THR A 194 20.49 22.34 -8.41
CA THR A 194 20.08 23.73 -8.71
C THR A 194 21.26 24.71 -8.59
N GLY A 195 21.26 25.79 -9.38
CA GLY A 195 22.28 26.86 -9.31
C GLY A 195 23.46 26.74 -10.29
N GLY A 196 23.27 26.13 -11.47
CA GLY A 196 24.30 26.04 -12.52
C GLY A 196 25.35 24.95 -12.29
N ARG A 197 25.33 24.27 -11.15
CA ARG A 197 25.97 22.96 -10.96
C ARG A 197 24.99 21.88 -11.41
N LEU A 198 24.86 21.73 -12.72
CA LEU A 198 24.22 20.57 -13.30
C LEU A 198 25.05 19.34 -12.91
N MET A 199 24.54 18.51 -11.99
CA MET A 199 24.93 17.11 -11.89
C MET A 199 24.12 16.25 -12.87
N ALA A 200 23.71 16.84 -14.01
CA ALA A 200 23.01 16.10 -15.06
C ALA A 200 23.92 14.97 -15.54
N GLY A 201 23.52 13.73 -15.23
CA GLY A 201 24.27 12.52 -15.58
C GLY A 201 24.93 11.79 -14.41
N MET A 202 24.79 12.26 -13.17
CA MET A 202 25.15 11.44 -12.01
C MET A 202 23.94 10.61 -11.60
N GLY A 203 23.79 9.45 -12.23
CA GLY A 203 22.98 8.39 -11.67
C GLY A 203 23.84 7.36 -10.95
N PHE A 204 23.23 6.63 -10.04
CA PHE A 204 23.77 5.40 -9.48
C PHE A 204 22.67 4.40 -9.32
N GLU A 205 23.05 3.15 -9.19
CA GLU A 205 22.19 2.08 -8.74
C GLU A 205 22.51 1.75 -7.29
N LEU A 206 21.49 1.65 -6.44
CA LEU A 206 21.58 1.06 -5.11
C LEU A 206 21.24 -0.43 -5.22
N ASP A 207 22.11 -1.29 -4.72
CA ASP A 207 21.91 -2.75 -4.69
C ASP A 207 21.46 -3.23 -3.30
N ASP A 208 20.86 -4.43 -3.23
CA ASP A 208 20.30 -5.00 -2.00
C ASP A 208 21.35 -5.50 -1.01
N ASP A 209 22.59 -5.68 -1.47
CA ASP A 209 23.73 -6.08 -0.65
C ASP A 209 24.38 -4.92 0.12
N GLY A 210 23.85 -3.71 -0.03
CA GLY A 210 24.37 -2.48 0.59
C GLY A 210 25.44 -1.80 -0.24
N SER A 211 25.70 -2.24 -1.47
CA SER A 211 26.58 -1.55 -2.42
C SER A 211 25.83 -0.58 -3.33
N TYR A 212 26.57 0.38 -3.89
CA TYR A 212 26.07 1.24 -4.96
C TYR A 212 27.13 1.42 -6.04
N VAL A 213 26.72 1.67 -7.27
CA VAL A 213 27.62 1.88 -8.41
C VAL A 213 27.09 2.99 -9.32
N ASP A 214 27.96 3.75 -9.99
CA ASP A 214 27.53 4.66 -11.05
C ASP A 214 26.98 3.89 -12.26
N LEU A 215 26.22 4.59 -13.12
CA LEU A 215 25.54 3.98 -14.26
C LEU A 215 26.49 3.38 -15.32
N ASP A 216 27.78 3.73 -15.32
CA ASP A 216 28.77 3.08 -16.19
C ASP A 216 29.43 1.85 -15.54
N GLY A 217 29.13 1.57 -14.26
CA GLY A 217 29.60 0.40 -13.54
C GLY A 217 31.04 0.49 -13.04
N GLU A 218 31.71 1.64 -13.20
CA GLU A 218 33.16 1.75 -12.97
C GLU A 218 33.54 2.25 -11.57
N ARG A 219 32.65 2.98 -10.90
CA ARG A 219 32.91 3.53 -9.56
C ARG A 219 31.73 3.26 -8.63
N GLY A 220 32.00 2.47 -7.60
CA GLY A 220 31.03 2.14 -6.57
C GLY A 220 31.59 2.23 -5.16
N GLY A 221 30.70 2.13 -4.20
CA GLY A 221 31.00 2.08 -2.77
C GLY A 221 29.86 1.38 -2.03
N ASP A 222 29.77 1.63 -0.74
CA ASP A 222 28.75 1.10 0.14
C ASP A 222 27.78 2.22 0.57
N TRP A 223 26.56 1.84 0.92
CA TRP A 223 25.56 2.73 1.50
C TRP A 223 24.93 2.12 2.75
N GLU A 224 24.53 2.98 3.68
CA GLU A 224 23.82 2.60 4.90
C GLU A 224 22.63 3.53 5.11
N HIS A 225 21.46 2.96 5.38
CA HIS A 225 20.23 3.71 5.58
C HIS A 225 19.73 3.56 7.01
N ASP A 226 19.50 4.70 7.66
CA ASP A 226 18.86 4.80 8.97
C ASP A 226 17.43 5.27 8.78
N GLU A 227 16.49 4.34 8.94
CA GLU A 227 15.04 4.61 8.84
C GLU A 227 14.57 5.57 9.93
N ALA A 228 15.16 5.52 11.13
CA ALA A 228 14.73 6.31 12.28
C ALA A 228 15.06 7.79 12.12
N SER A 229 16.21 8.11 11.52
CA SER A 229 16.60 9.49 11.17
C SER A 229 16.24 9.89 9.75
N ALA A 230 15.68 8.99 8.93
CA ALA A 230 15.42 9.19 7.51
C ALA A 230 16.67 9.71 6.75
N THR A 231 17.81 9.04 6.97
CA THR A 231 19.09 9.40 6.37
C THR A 231 19.74 8.24 5.65
N ILE A 232 20.45 8.51 4.56
CA ILE A 232 21.31 7.56 3.86
C ILE A 232 22.75 8.08 3.88
N GLN A 233 23.71 7.25 4.26
CA GLN A 233 25.14 7.57 4.27
C GLN A 233 25.84 6.76 3.19
N PHE A 234 26.82 7.38 2.53
CA PHE A 234 27.62 6.77 1.47
C PHE A 234 29.09 6.71 1.88
N SER A 235 29.75 5.59 1.61
CA SER A 235 31.18 5.40 1.85
C SER A 235 31.87 4.73 0.67
N GLY A 236 33.08 5.16 0.35
CA GLY A 236 33.77 4.74 -0.88
C GLY A 236 33.10 5.29 -2.14
N GLY A 237 33.72 5.04 -3.30
CA GLY A 237 33.17 5.45 -4.59
C GLY A 237 33.08 6.97 -4.80
N PHE A 238 32.16 7.38 -5.66
CA PHE A 238 32.02 8.78 -6.07
C PHE A 238 31.10 9.62 -5.16
N LEU A 239 30.33 8.98 -4.29
CA LEU A 239 29.53 9.61 -3.22
C LEU A 239 30.18 9.48 -1.84
N ASP A 240 31.48 9.14 -1.76
CA ASP A 240 32.16 8.95 -0.48
C ASP A 240 31.97 10.14 0.48
N GLY A 241 31.56 9.84 1.70
CA GLY A 241 31.31 10.80 2.78
C GLY A 241 30.07 11.67 2.59
N GLN A 242 29.24 11.42 1.57
CA GLN A 242 27.95 12.10 1.41
C GLN A 242 26.90 11.52 2.35
N THR A 243 25.98 12.38 2.79
CA THR A 243 24.79 11.96 3.56
C THR A 243 23.56 12.58 2.94
N GLY A 244 22.61 11.75 2.55
CA GLY A 244 21.25 12.14 2.19
C GLY A 244 20.37 12.29 3.42
N SER A 245 19.57 13.35 3.46
CA SER A 245 18.49 13.57 4.42
C SER A 245 17.12 13.45 3.75
N ASP A 246 16.08 13.41 4.57
CA ASP A 246 14.68 13.38 4.13
C ASP A 246 14.38 12.17 3.24
N VAL A 247 14.98 11.02 3.58
CA VAL A 247 14.83 9.79 2.80
C VAL A 247 13.38 9.33 2.81
N SER A 248 12.88 9.03 1.62
CA SER A 248 11.53 8.54 1.38
C SER A 248 11.48 7.71 0.10
N ALA A 249 10.33 7.07 -0.14
CA ALA A 249 10.13 6.29 -1.37
C ALA A 249 10.21 7.15 -2.65
N THR A 250 10.11 8.48 -2.53
CA THR A 250 10.23 9.41 -3.66
C THR A 250 11.64 9.94 -3.88
N GLY A 251 12.58 9.65 -2.96
CA GLY A 251 13.94 10.18 -3.05
C GLY A 251 14.47 10.72 -1.72
N PHE A 252 15.58 11.45 -1.82
CA PHE A 252 16.28 12.09 -0.70
C PHE A 252 17.09 13.30 -1.16
N THR A 253 17.62 14.08 -0.22
CA THR A 253 18.38 15.30 -0.48
C THR A 253 19.80 15.18 0.08
N ILE A 254 20.84 15.28 -0.74
CA ILE A 254 22.25 15.24 -0.27
C ILE A 254 22.68 16.61 0.28
N SER A 255 22.15 17.68 -0.30
CA SER A 255 22.41 19.05 0.15
C SER A 255 21.27 19.97 -0.28
N ASN A 256 21.24 21.20 0.24
CA ASN A 256 20.24 22.21 -0.15
C ASN A 256 20.14 22.48 -1.66
N THR A 257 21.10 22.01 -2.45
CA THR A 257 21.13 22.18 -3.91
C THR A 257 21.06 20.87 -4.67
N VAL A 258 21.07 19.69 -4.02
CA VAL A 258 21.12 18.38 -4.69
C VAL A 258 20.06 17.43 -4.12
N SER A 259 19.14 17.01 -4.96
CA SER A 259 18.10 16.01 -4.66
C SER A 259 18.24 14.81 -5.58
N CYS A 260 17.99 13.61 -5.07
CA CYS A 260 18.04 12.36 -5.80
C CYS A 260 16.67 11.68 -5.74
N GLU A 261 16.18 11.20 -6.87
CA GLU A 261 14.91 10.48 -6.98
C GLU A 261 15.12 9.17 -7.77
N PRO A 262 14.32 8.12 -7.49
CA PRO A 262 14.37 6.90 -8.29
C PRO A 262 14.14 7.18 -9.77
N PHE A 263 15.01 6.65 -10.63
CA PHE A 263 14.89 6.74 -12.08
C PHE A 263 14.01 5.57 -12.56
N ASN A 264 12.81 5.90 -13.05
CA ASN A 264 11.82 4.94 -13.57
C ASN A 264 11.73 5.00 -15.09
#